data_AF-K2FMU4-F1
#
_entry.id   AF-K2FMU4-F1
#
_cell.length_a   1.000
_cell.length_b   1.000
_cell.length_c   1.000
_cell.angle_alpha   90.00
_cell.angle_beta   90.00
_cell.angle_gamma   90.00
#
_symmetry.space_group_name_H-M   'P 1'
#
loop_
_entity.id
_entity.type
_entity.pdbx_description
1 polymer ?
#
loop_
_entity_poly.entity_id
_entity_poly.type
_entity_poly.pdbx_seq_one_letter_code
_entity_poly.pdbx_strand_id
1 'polypeptide(L)' 'MEALEKEQAEINAQLADGSLFVTDSDKALKLSNRLSEIDELLLEKLERWEELDNLSNG' A
#
# COMPACT_ATOMS: atom_id res chain seq x y z
N MET A 1 4.97 -8.47 -4.29
CA MET A 1 3.68 -7.78 -4.09
C MET A 1 3.11 -8.17 -2.73
N GLU A 2 3.07 -9.46 -2.39
CA GLU A 2 2.59 -9.97 -1.08
C GLU A 2 3.02 -9.19 0.18
N ALA A 3 4.30 -8.83 0.31
CA ALA A 3 4.76 -8.07 1.49
C ALA A 3 4.12 -6.66 1.58
N LEU A 4 3.96 -5.98 0.44
CA LEU A 4 3.30 -4.68 0.36
C LEU A 4 1.80 -4.80 0.63
N GLU A 5 1.15 -5.83 0.08
CA GLU A 5 -0.27 -6.12 0.34
C GLU A 5 -0.53 -6.40 1.82
N LYS A 6 0.37 -7.16 2.46
CA LYS A 6 0.31 -7.43 3.89
C LYS A 6 0.46 -6.14 4.71
N GLU A 7 1.46 -5.31 4.39
CA GLU A 7 1.66 -4.02 5.05
C GLU A 7 0.43 -3.11 4.88
N GLN A 8 -0.12 -3.02 3.67
CA GLN A 8 -1.33 -2.26 3.37
C GLN A 8 -2.52 -2.73 4.22
N ALA A 9 -2.74 -4.06 4.33
CA ALA A 9 -3.80 -4.64 5.15
C ALA A 9 -3.62 -4.34 6.65
N GLU A 10 -2.39 -4.43 7.16
CA GLU A 10 -2.07 -4.11 8.55
C GLU A 10 -2.27 -2.63 8.88
N ILE A 11 -1.93 -1.73 7.95
CA ILE A 11 -2.18 -0.30 8.12
C ILE A 11 -3.68 0.02 8.06
N ASN A 12 -4.40 -0.56 7.10
CA ASN A 12 -5.85 -0.40 7.00
C ASN A 12 -6.55 -0.87 8.28
N ALA A 13 -6.13 -2.00 8.86
CA ALA A 13 -6.67 -2.48 10.13
C ALA A 13 -6.42 -1.50 11.29
N GLN A 14 -5.26 -0.84 11.33
CA GLN A 14 -4.95 0.18 12.34
C GLN A 14 -5.79 1.46 12.18
N LEU A 15 -6.11 1.84 10.94
CA LEU A 15 -6.88 3.06 10.66
C LEU A 15 -8.40 2.85 10.67
N ALA A 16 -8.87 1.60 10.61
CA ALA A 16 -10.27 1.25 10.36
C ALA A 16 -11.28 1.85 11.36
N ASP A 17 -10.93 1.94 12.64
CA ASP A 17 -11.83 2.46 13.68
C ASP A 17 -11.73 3.98 13.88
N GLY A 18 -10.78 4.64 13.20
CA GLY A 18 -10.55 6.07 13.28
C GLY A 18 -9.99 6.59 14.61
N SER A 19 -9.75 5.73 15.60
CA SER A 19 -9.29 6.13 16.94
C SER A 19 -7.93 6.83 16.91
N LEU A 20 -7.05 6.43 15.99
CA LEU A 20 -5.74 7.05 15.78
C LEU A 20 -5.84 8.51 15.36
N PHE A 21 -6.85 8.91 14.57
CA PHE A 21 -7.00 10.31 14.17
C PHE A 21 -7.32 11.24 15.35
N VAL A 22 -7.86 10.69 16.45
CA VAL A 22 -8.18 11.44 17.68
C VAL A 22 -7.07 11.34 18.72
N THR A 23 -6.48 10.16 18.87
CA THR A 23 -5.52 9.85 19.94
C THR A 23 -4.06 10.08 19.54
N ASP A 24 -3.73 9.98 18.25
CA ASP A 24 -2.38 10.15 17.70
C ASP A 24 -2.46 10.52 16.21
N SER A 25 -2.88 11.75 15.93
CA SER A 25 -3.12 12.24 14.56
C SER A 25 -1.84 12.22 13.70
N ASP A 26 -0.67 12.42 14.31
CA ASP A 26 0.62 12.37 13.62
C ASP A 26 0.92 10.95 13.12
N LYS A 27 0.65 9.93 13.95
CA LYS A 27 0.75 8.53 13.52
C LYS A 27 -0.27 8.20 12.44
N ALA A 28 -1.52 8.66 12.59
CA ALA A 28 -2.54 8.45 11.58
C ALA A 28 -2.13 9.03 10.22
N LEU A 29 -1.62 10.26 10.18
CA LEU A 29 -1.13 10.90 8.95
C LEU A 29 0.04 10.13 8.31
N LYS A 30 1.01 9.67 9.12
CA LYS A 30 2.13 8.85 8.63
C LYS A 30 1.65 7.55 8.00
N LEU A 31 0.69 6.87 8.64
CA LEU A 31 0.10 5.64 8.13
C LEU A 31 -0.69 5.88 6.84
N SER A 32 -1.46 6.98 6.76
CA SER A 32 -2.16 7.37 5.54
C SER A 32 -1.21 7.67 4.38
N ASN A 33 -0.12 8.40 4.62
CA ASN A 33 0.90 8.64 3.60
C ASN A 33 1.56 7.33 3.15
N ARG A 34 1.85 6.43 4.11
CA ARG A 34 2.42 5.13 3.80
C ARG A 34 1.48 4.26 2.95
N LEU A 35 0.17 4.33 3.17
CA LEU A 35 -0.81 3.66 2.30
C LEU A 35 -0.70 4.17 0.86
N SER A 36 -0.67 5.49 0.66
CA SER A 36 -0.55 6.07 -0.68
C SER A 36 0.75 5.64 -1.38
N GLU A 37 1.87 5.60 -0.66
CA GLU A 37 3.14 5.08 -1.19
C GLU A 37 3.03 3.60 -1.61
N ILE A 38 2.35 2.77 -0.80
CA ILE A 38 2.18 1.36 -1.11
C ILE A 38 1.32 1.18 -2.36
N ASP A 39 0.26 1.99 -2.53
CA ASP A 39 -0.60 1.95 -3.71
C ASP A 39 0.20 2.24 -4.99
N GLU A 40 1.04 3.28 -4.97
CA GLU A 40 1.94 3.63 -6.09
C GLU A 40 2.93 2.49 -6.39
N LEU A 41 3.57 1.91 -5.36
CA LEU A 41 4.53 0.82 -5.52
C LEU A 41 3.88 -0.48 -6.03
N LEU A 42 2.62 -0.74 -5.67
CA LEU A 42 1.87 -1.88 -6.17
C LEU A 42 1.53 -1.68 -7.65
N LEU A 43 1.09 -0.48 -8.04
CA LEU A 43 0.82 -0.15 -9.44
C LEU A 43 2.07 -0.29 -10.31
N GLU A 44 3.20 0.28 -9.89
CA GLU A 44 4.49 0.16 -10.61
C GLU A 44 4.90 -1.31 -10.80
N LYS A 45 4.71 -2.14 -9.76
CA LYS A 45 5.01 -3.57 -9.86
C LYS A 45 4.08 -4.28 -10.83
N LEU A 46 2.80 -3.96 -10.83
CA LEU A 46 1.84 -4.55 -11.77
C LEU A 46 2.18 -4.19 -13.22
N GLU A 47 2.46 -2.92 -13.49
CA GLU A 47 2.91 -2.45 -14.81
C GLU A 47 4.18 -3.19 -15.26
N ARG A 48 5.17 -3.32 -14.37
CA ARG A 48 6.41 -4.05 -14.68
C ARG A 48 6.16 -5.54 -14.95
N TRP A 49 5.24 -6.15 -14.22
CA TRP A 49 4.86 -7.55 -14.43
C TRP A 49 4.21 -7.74 -15.80
N GLU A 50 3.31 -6.83 -16.20
CA GLU A 50 2.69 -6.85 -17.53
C GLU A 50 3.71 -6.68 -18.65
N GLU A 51 4.67 -5.75 -18.50
CA GLU A 51 5.77 -5.59 -19.47
C GLU A 51 6.60 -6.88 -19.63
N LEU A 52 6.95 -7.52 -18.50
CA LEU A 52 7.75 -8.74 -18.51
C LEU A 52 6.98 -9.91 -19.12
N ASP A 53 5.69 -10.05 -18.81
CA ASP A 53 4.83 -11.09 -19.36
C ASP A 53 4.67 -10.96 -20.87
N ASN A 54 4.45 -9.73 -21.35
CA ASN A 54 4.40 -9.42 -22.78
C ASN A 54 5.72 -9.73 -23.51
N LEU A 55 6.87 -9.53 -22.85
CA LEU A 55 8.18 -9.87 -23.41
C LEU A 55 8.46 -11.38 -23.39
N SER A 56 7.93 -12.12 -22.42
CA SER A 56 8.14 -13.57 -22.30
C SER A 56 7.18 -14.41 -23.14
N ASN A 57 5.98 -13.86 -23.42
CA ASN A 57 4.91 -14.54 -24.16
C ASN A 57 4.81 -14.10 -25.63
N GLY A 58 5.67 -13.17 -26.07
CA GLY A 58 5.76 -12.64 -27.44
C GLY A 58 6.77 -13.37 -28.33
#